data_AF-A0A0F3NCH2-F1
#
_entry.id   AF-A0A0F3NCH2-F1
#
_cell.length_a   1.000
_cell.length_b   1.000
_cell.length_c   1.000
_cell.angle_alpha   90.00
_cell.angle_beta   90.00
_cell.angle_gamma   90.00
#
_symmetry.space_group_name_H-M   'P 1'
#
loop_
_entity.id
_entity.type
_entity.pdbx_description
1 polymer ?
#
loop_
_entity_poly.entity_id
_entity_poly.type
_entity_poly.pdbx_seq_one_letter_code
_entity_poly.pdbx_strand_id
1 'polypeptide(L)'
;MKFQSTVKCFLKMHTEYALSFMNMFNVCEDEQVVLKSDMEKALFTVTENLPLCVFIIKLGILEHLLTRFCMFNMCNSLRYCASHFDNQKFVDSVMGKFLAADHHKLTFPLVQLGATFWGNNQPFQRQAVYKLHSSKFYVNLLDICYKFACISNARERFANEVVDFVVLSCITCFGQMYKVKRLAAKEYAEKRLYAVAFNRFSSRLRNTFRHLYYPQENPVEEISGLKIPRNIIQMCDEKFYGTIKNHVEANSMDFGVIVSHLASFARELLLDEEVLSLIRQDIDMYYEVVEKRYLTMGCDSSYSCQNLR
;
A
#
# COMPACT_ATOMS: atom_id res chain seq x y z
N MET A 1 21.06 4.98 -8.22
CA MET A 1 22.00 3.83 -8.29
C MET A 1 22.76 3.61 -6.98
N LYS A 2 23.60 4.55 -6.51
CA LYS A 2 24.39 4.37 -5.26
C LYS A 2 23.55 3.98 -4.03
N PHE A 3 22.36 4.57 -3.85
CA PHE A 3 21.51 4.28 -2.71
C PHE A 3 20.97 2.84 -2.69
N GLN A 4 20.35 2.39 -3.79
CA GLN A 4 19.79 1.03 -3.87
C GLN A 4 20.86 -0.06 -3.72
N SER A 5 22.09 0.17 -4.20
CA SER A 5 23.21 -0.74 -3.94
C SER A 5 23.62 -0.77 -2.46
N THR A 6 23.51 0.37 -1.76
CA THR A 6 23.78 0.46 -0.31
C THR A 6 22.77 -0.34 0.51
N VAL A 7 21.50 -0.41 0.08
CA VAL A 7 20.43 -1.16 0.76
C VAL A 7 20.08 -2.47 0.04
N LYS A 8 21.04 -3.11 -0.65
CA LYS A 8 20.77 -4.28 -1.52
C LYS A 8 20.11 -5.45 -0.79
N CYS A 9 20.56 -5.79 0.41
CA CYS A 9 19.97 -6.90 1.20
C CYS A 9 18.51 -6.58 1.57
N PHE A 10 18.25 -5.37 2.05
CA PHE A 10 16.90 -4.88 2.34
C PHE A 10 16.00 -4.88 1.09
N LEU A 11 16.51 -4.40 -0.05
CA LEU A 11 15.79 -4.42 -1.33
C LEU A 11 15.41 -5.84 -1.76
N LYS A 12 16.32 -6.81 -1.59
CA LYS A 12 16.08 -8.22 -1.91
C LYS A 12 14.95 -8.78 -1.02
N MET A 13 15.06 -8.65 0.30
CA MET A 13 14.03 -9.12 1.24
C MET A 13 12.65 -8.51 0.94
N HIS A 14 12.60 -7.19 0.70
CA HIS A 14 11.34 -6.51 0.35
C HIS A 14 10.73 -7.03 -0.95
N THR A 15 11.56 -7.35 -1.95
CA THR A 15 11.09 -7.91 -3.22
C THR A 15 10.56 -9.33 -3.03
N GLU A 16 11.29 -10.18 -2.31
CA GLU A 16 10.89 -11.55 -2.04
C GLU A 16 9.57 -11.60 -1.28
N TYR A 17 9.38 -10.69 -0.32
CA TYR A 17 8.11 -10.51 0.39
C TYR A 17 6.96 -10.15 -0.56
N ALA A 18 7.13 -9.17 -1.47
CA ALA A 18 6.07 -8.82 -2.41
C ALA A 18 5.74 -9.97 -3.39
N LEU A 19 6.76 -10.73 -3.81
CA LEU A 19 6.59 -11.86 -4.72
C LEU A 19 5.96 -13.09 -4.06
N SER A 20 6.09 -13.27 -2.74
CA SER A 20 5.45 -14.40 -2.06
C SER A 20 3.91 -14.32 -2.18
N PHE A 21 3.33 -13.12 -2.11
CA PHE A 21 1.88 -12.92 -2.29
C PHE A 21 1.41 -13.05 -3.74
N MET A 22 2.30 -12.90 -4.73
CA MET A 22 1.95 -13.16 -6.14
C MET A 22 1.50 -14.60 -6.36
N ASN A 23 2.03 -15.54 -5.56
CA ASN A 23 1.64 -16.94 -5.62
C ASN A 23 0.18 -17.19 -5.20
N MET A 24 -0.52 -16.20 -4.65
CA MET A 24 -1.96 -16.30 -4.36
C MET A 24 -2.83 -16.27 -5.62
N PHE A 25 -2.27 -15.90 -6.78
CA PHE A 25 -3.02 -15.64 -8.00
C PHE A 25 -2.68 -16.63 -9.12
N ASN A 26 -3.64 -16.80 -10.03
CA ASN A 26 -3.49 -17.43 -11.34
C ASN A 26 -3.75 -16.39 -12.43
N VAL A 27 -3.19 -16.62 -13.62
CA VAL A 27 -3.53 -15.85 -14.83
C VAL A 27 -4.40 -16.74 -15.71
N CYS A 28 -5.61 -16.27 -16.03
CA CYS A 28 -6.53 -16.92 -16.94
C CYS A 28 -6.11 -16.72 -18.41
N GLU A 29 -6.72 -17.48 -19.32
CA GLU A 29 -6.45 -17.38 -20.77
C GLU A 29 -6.74 -15.98 -21.34
N ASP A 30 -7.67 -15.24 -20.74
CA ASP A 30 -8.04 -13.88 -21.12
C ASP A 30 -7.22 -12.79 -20.39
N GLU A 31 -6.06 -13.16 -19.86
CA GLU A 31 -5.14 -12.30 -19.08
C GLU A 31 -5.72 -11.76 -17.76
N GLN A 32 -6.89 -12.23 -17.33
CA GLN A 32 -7.42 -11.87 -16.01
C GLN A 32 -6.59 -12.51 -14.91
N VAL A 33 -6.31 -11.72 -13.86
CA VAL A 33 -5.58 -12.21 -12.68
C VAL A 33 -6.58 -12.54 -11.59
N VAL A 34 -6.78 -13.83 -11.35
CA VAL A 34 -7.78 -14.35 -10.40
C VAL A 34 -7.12 -14.99 -9.20
N LEU A 35 -7.80 -14.98 -8.06
CA LEU A 35 -7.30 -15.61 -6.85
C LEU A 35 -7.37 -17.14 -6.98
N LYS A 36 -6.42 -17.87 -6.39
CA LYS A 36 -6.50 -19.32 -6.29
C LYS A 36 -7.63 -19.74 -5.36
N SER A 37 -8.29 -20.86 -5.66
CA SER A 37 -9.52 -21.29 -4.97
C SER A 37 -9.35 -21.54 -3.47
N ASP A 38 -8.18 -21.96 -3.02
CA ASP A 38 -7.82 -22.15 -1.62
C ASP A 38 -7.70 -20.80 -0.90
N MET A 39 -7.04 -19.83 -1.52
CA MET A 39 -6.94 -18.46 -1.01
C MET A 39 -8.30 -17.77 -1.01
N GLU A 40 -9.13 -18.01 -2.02
CA GLU A 40 -10.49 -17.47 -2.12
C GLU A 40 -11.36 -17.94 -0.96
N LYS A 41 -11.39 -19.25 -0.72
CA LYS A 41 -12.10 -19.84 0.42
C LYS A 41 -11.59 -19.27 1.73
N ALA A 42 -10.27 -19.11 1.86
CA ALA A 42 -9.66 -18.56 3.06
C ALA A 42 -10.10 -17.11 3.30
N LEU A 43 -10.01 -16.22 2.30
CA LEU A 43 -10.45 -14.83 2.41
C LEU A 43 -11.95 -14.68 2.68
N PHE A 44 -12.76 -15.55 2.10
CA PHE A 44 -14.22 -15.55 2.29
C PHE A 44 -14.62 -15.84 3.74
N THR A 45 -13.77 -16.53 4.52
CA THR A 45 -14.02 -16.71 5.97
C THR A 45 -13.85 -15.43 6.78
N VAL A 46 -13.18 -14.41 6.22
CA VAL A 46 -12.89 -13.14 6.89
C VAL A 46 -13.85 -12.04 6.42
N THR A 47 -14.13 -11.94 5.12
CA THR A 47 -14.96 -10.87 4.56
C THR A 47 -15.84 -11.33 3.41
N GLU A 48 -17.08 -10.86 3.41
CA GLU A 48 -18.05 -11.05 2.31
C GLU A 48 -17.76 -10.15 1.11
N ASN A 49 -17.02 -9.04 1.30
CA ASN A 49 -16.63 -8.14 0.22
C ASN A 49 -15.31 -8.59 -0.41
N LEU A 50 -15.32 -9.82 -0.92
CA LEU A 50 -14.17 -10.45 -1.57
C LEU A 50 -13.64 -9.65 -2.76
N PRO A 51 -14.45 -9.04 -3.65
CA PRO A 51 -13.95 -8.25 -4.76
C PRO A 51 -13.07 -7.07 -4.32
N LEU A 52 -13.47 -6.36 -3.26
CA LEU A 52 -12.67 -5.28 -2.70
C LEU A 52 -11.41 -5.81 -2.02
N CYS A 53 -11.51 -6.88 -1.24
CA CYS A 53 -10.35 -7.49 -0.58
C CYS A 53 -9.27 -7.91 -1.59
N VAL A 54 -9.68 -8.63 -2.64
CA VAL A 54 -8.79 -9.03 -3.75
C VAL A 54 -8.15 -7.81 -4.40
N PHE A 55 -8.94 -6.78 -4.71
CA PHE A 55 -8.41 -5.55 -5.29
C PHE A 55 -7.35 -4.87 -4.40
N ILE A 56 -7.58 -4.80 -3.08
CA ILE A 56 -6.61 -4.24 -2.13
C ILE A 56 -5.32 -5.06 -2.09
N ILE A 57 -5.41 -6.40 -2.12
CA ILE A 57 -4.22 -7.26 -2.16
C ILE A 57 -3.42 -6.98 -3.45
N LYS A 58 -4.09 -6.95 -4.62
CA LYS A 58 -3.45 -6.63 -5.90
C LYS A 58 -2.74 -5.27 -5.85
N LEU A 59 -3.42 -4.24 -5.33
CA LEU A 59 -2.84 -2.90 -5.18
C LEU A 59 -1.63 -2.87 -4.24
N GLY A 60 -1.69 -3.59 -3.12
CA GLY A 60 -0.57 -3.73 -2.19
C GLY A 60 0.65 -4.33 -2.90
N ILE A 61 0.47 -5.42 -3.63
CA ILE A 61 1.58 -6.10 -4.29
C ILE A 61 2.23 -5.18 -5.33
N LEU A 62 1.39 -4.54 -6.15
CA LEU A 62 1.86 -3.59 -7.14
C LEU A 62 2.58 -2.39 -6.50
N GLU A 63 2.14 -1.88 -5.35
CA GLU A 63 2.86 -0.81 -4.65
C GLU A 63 4.27 -1.26 -4.26
N HIS A 64 4.39 -2.40 -3.58
CA HIS A 64 5.69 -2.89 -3.10
C HIS A 64 6.66 -3.10 -4.27
N LEU A 65 6.18 -3.69 -5.38
CA LEU A 65 6.98 -3.90 -6.57
C LEU A 65 7.35 -2.59 -7.28
N LEU A 66 6.38 -1.69 -7.50
CA LEU A 66 6.58 -0.45 -8.26
C LEU A 66 7.40 0.60 -7.52
N THR A 67 7.36 0.60 -6.18
CA THR A 67 8.17 1.47 -5.31
C THR A 67 9.66 1.39 -5.63
N ARG A 68 10.15 0.21 -6.05
CA ARG A 68 11.54 -0.02 -6.43
C ARG A 68 11.97 0.75 -7.67
N PHE A 69 11.02 1.03 -8.56
CA PHE A 69 11.26 1.73 -9.82
C PHE A 69 11.22 3.26 -9.66
N CYS A 70 10.98 3.78 -8.45
CA CYS A 70 10.80 5.22 -8.17
C CYS A 70 9.74 5.89 -9.06
N MET A 71 8.73 5.13 -9.49
CA MET A 71 7.68 5.57 -10.41
C MET A 71 6.47 6.11 -9.64
N PHE A 72 6.66 7.20 -8.90
CA PHE A 72 5.63 7.74 -8.00
C PHE A 72 4.32 8.04 -8.71
N ASN A 73 4.37 8.51 -9.95
CA ASN A 73 3.16 8.83 -10.73
C ASN A 73 2.33 7.59 -11.05
N MET A 74 2.96 6.43 -11.28
CA MET A 74 2.27 5.18 -11.54
C MET A 74 1.66 4.59 -10.26
N CYS A 75 2.41 4.61 -9.15
CA CYS A 75 1.87 4.22 -7.83
C CYS A 75 0.67 5.11 -7.45
N ASN A 76 0.75 6.40 -7.78
CA ASN A 76 -0.34 7.35 -7.60
C ASN A 76 -1.54 6.96 -8.48
N SER A 77 -1.36 6.75 -9.78
CA SER A 77 -2.45 6.35 -10.68
C SER A 77 -3.19 5.10 -10.22
N LEU A 78 -2.44 4.03 -9.90
CA LEU A 78 -3.01 2.75 -9.49
C LEU A 78 -3.91 2.87 -8.26
N ARG A 79 -3.54 3.73 -7.32
CA ARG A 79 -4.29 3.90 -6.07
C ARG A 79 -5.40 4.92 -6.17
N TYR A 80 -5.17 5.99 -6.92
CA TYR A 80 -6.00 7.19 -6.83
C TYR A 80 -7.14 7.18 -7.84
N CYS A 81 -7.10 6.25 -8.79
CA CYS A 81 -8.13 6.11 -9.80
C CYS A 81 -9.10 4.99 -9.42
N ALA A 82 -10.27 5.37 -8.91
CA ALA A 82 -11.38 4.46 -8.64
C ALA A 82 -11.81 3.67 -9.88
N SER A 83 -11.53 4.17 -11.10
CA SER A 83 -11.80 3.43 -12.33
C SER A 83 -11.02 2.10 -12.42
N HIS A 84 -9.89 1.96 -11.71
CA HIS A 84 -9.17 0.69 -11.65
C HIS A 84 -9.89 -0.35 -10.79
N PHE A 85 -10.74 0.08 -9.84
CA PHE A 85 -11.62 -0.84 -9.11
C PHE A 85 -12.80 -1.28 -9.99
N ASP A 86 -13.42 -0.33 -10.70
CA ASP A 86 -14.53 -0.60 -11.63
C ASP A 86 -14.08 -1.46 -12.82
N ASN A 87 -12.83 -1.30 -13.28
CA ASN A 87 -12.23 -2.04 -14.37
C ASN A 87 -10.76 -2.40 -14.07
N GLN A 88 -10.55 -3.64 -13.66
CA GLN A 88 -9.24 -4.14 -13.22
C GLN A 88 -8.29 -4.52 -14.36
N LYS A 89 -8.68 -4.41 -15.64
CA LYS A 89 -7.83 -4.81 -16.79
C LYS A 89 -6.41 -4.24 -16.73
N PHE A 90 -6.28 -2.99 -16.29
CA PHE A 90 -4.96 -2.37 -16.14
C PHE A 90 -4.16 -2.99 -15.00
N VAL A 91 -4.79 -3.20 -13.84
CA VAL A 91 -4.16 -3.83 -12.66
C VAL A 91 -3.72 -5.25 -13.02
N ASP A 92 -4.59 -6.01 -13.66
CA ASP A 92 -4.35 -7.38 -14.09
C ASP A 92 -3.24 -7.45 -15.14
N SER A 93 -3.23 -6.55 -16.13
CA SER A 93 -2.14 -6.47 -17.11
C SER A 93 -0.78 -6.19 -16.45
N VAL A 94 -0.71 -5.27 -15.49
CA VAL A 94 0.54 -4.98 -14.78
C VAL A 94 0.97 -6.17 -13.91
N MET A 95 0.04 -6.81 -13.21
CA MET A 95 0.33 -8.01 -12.43
C MET A 95 0.78 -9.18 -13.29
N GLY A 96 0.09 -9.44 -14.42
CA GLY A 96 0.44 -10.49 -15.38
C GLY A 96 1.86 -10.32 -15.91
N LYS A 97 2.28 -9.09 -16.21
CA LYS A 97 3.68 -8.80 -16.59
C LYS A 97 4.68 -9.17 -15.49
N PHE A 98 4.35 -8.93 -14.22
CA PHE A 98 5.21 -9.34 -13.11
C PHE A 98 5.21 -10.86 -12.90
N LEU A 99 4.06 -11.53 -13.03
CA LEU A 99 3.95 -13.00 -12.95
C LEU A 99 4.73 -13.71 -14.06
N ALA A 100 4.75 -13.14 -15.27
CA ALA A 100 5.49 -13.67 -16.40
C ALA A 100 7.00 -13.33 -16.37
N ALA A 101 7.44 -12.46 -15.46
CA ALA A 101 8.83 -12.05 -15.38
C ALA A 101 9.68 -13.11 -14.70
N ASP A 102 10.91 -13.30 -15.19
CA ASP A 102 11.91 -14.14 -14.51
C ASP A 102 12.21 -13.59 -13.10
N HIS A 103 12.08 -14.45 -12.10
CA HIS A 103 12.31 -14.14 -10.69
C HIS A 103 13.69 -13.52 -10.44
N HIS A 104 14.73 -13.99 -11.15
CA HIS A 104 16.07 -13.42 -11.03
C HIS A 104 16.11 -11.96 -11.53
N LYS A 105 15.38 -11.65 -12.60
CA LYS A 105 15.28 -10.27 -13.11
C LYS A 105 14.61 -9.38 -12.08
N LEU A 106 13.53 -9.87 -11.44
CA LEU A 106 12.83 -9.10 -10.42
C LEU A 106 13.67 -8.87 -9.18
N THR A 107 14.52 -9.81 -8.74
CA THR A 107 15.31 -9.65 -7.50
C THR A 107 16.63 -8.89 -7.67
N PHE A 108 17.05 -8.55 -8.90
CA PHE A 108 18.30 -7.79 -9.17
C PHE A 108 18.07 -6.27 -9.33
N PRO A 109 19.10 -5.40 -9.12
CA PRO A 109 19.00 -3.96 -9.35
C PRO A 109 18.79 -3.57 -10.83
N LEU A 110 18.19 -2.40 -11.05
CA LEU A 110 16.96 -2.28 -11.85
C LEU A 110 17.11 -1.65 -13.26
N VAL A 111 18.32 -1.49 -13.79
CA VAL A 111 18.56 -0.66 -14.99
C VAL A 111 17.84 -1.17 -16.25
N GLN A 112 17.59 -2.48 -16.41
CA GLN A 112 16.98 -3.03 -17.63
C GLN A 112 15.46 -3.24 -17.58
N LEU A 113 14.85 -3.40 -16.41
CA LEU A 113 13.42 -3.69 -16.30
C LEU A 113 12.54 -2.45 -16.50
N GLY A 114 12.97 -1.28 -15.99
CA GLY A 114 12.18 -0.05 -16.08
C GLY A 114 11.92 0.43 -17.52
N ALA A 115 12.87 0.22 -18.43
CA ALA A 115 12.70 0.54 -19.85
C ALA A 115 11.86 -0.51 -20.59
N THR A 116 12.10 -1.81 -20.32
CA THR A 116 11.46 -2.93 -21.02
C THR A 116 10.00 -3.13 -20.61
N PHE A 117 9.68 -2.98 -19.32
CA PHE A 117 8.29 -3.09 -18.86
C PHE A 117 7.45 -1.90 -19.32
N TRP A 118 8.03 -0.69 -19.37
CA TRP A 118 7.25 0.55 -19.41
C TRP A 118 7.29 1.35 -20.70
N GLY A 119 8.11 0.98 -21.70
CA GLY A 119 7.92 1.47 -23.07
C GLY A 119 6.48 1.27 -23.58
N ASN A 120 5.81 0.22 -23.09
CA ASN A 120 4.45 -0.16 -23.49
C ASN A 120 3.31 0.47 -22.64
N ASN A 121 3.62 1.21 -21.55
CA ASN A 121 2.61 1.78 -20.64
C ASN A 121 2.57 3.32 -20.66
N GLN A 122 3.24 3.96 -21.63
CA GLN A 122 3.25 5.43 -21.83
C GLN A 122 1.88 6.13 -21.85
N PRO A 123 0.79 5.55 -22.40
CA PRO A 123 -0.52 6.23 -22.43
C PRO A 123 -1.06 6.56 -21.03
N PHE A 124 -0.73 5.74 -20.02
CA PHE A 124 -1.24 5.89 -18.66
C PHE A 124 -0.44 6.91 -17.84
N GLN A 125 0.84 7.11 -18.15
CA GLN A 125 1.64 8.18 -17.52
C GLN A 125 1.10 9.59 -17.86
N ARG A 126 0.31 9.71 -18.93
CA ARG A 126 -0.25 10.99 -19.40
C ARG A 126 -1.64 11.31 -18.84
N GLN A 127 -2.30 10.38 -18.14
CA GLN A 127 -3.55 10.69 -17.45
C GLN A 127 -3.26 11.46 -16.17
N ALA A 128 -3.27 12.78 -16.29
CA ALA A 128 -3.06 13.70 -15.18
C ALA A 128 -4.30 13.89 -14.29
N VAL A 129 -5.38 13.12 -14.50
CA VAL A 129 -6.66 13.28 -13.80
C VAL A 129 -7.19 11.90 -13.39
N TYR A 130 -7.44 11.71 -12.09
CA TYR A 130 -7.84 10.43 -11.51
C TYR A 130 -9.25 10.50 -10.93
N LYS A 131 -10.09 9.50 -11.20
CA LYS A 131 -11.43 9.37 -10.59
C LYS A 131 -11.29 9.08 -9.09
N LEU A 132 -11.94 9.86 -8.25
CA LEU A 132 -11.87 9.67 -6.79
C LEU A 132 -12.71 8.47 -6.33
N HIS A 133 -12.25 7.81 -5.26
CA HIS A 133 -13.02 6.75 -4.58
C HIS A 133 -14.17 7.37 -3.79
N SER A 134 -15.29 6.65 -3.70
CA SER A 134 -16.42 7.08 -2.86
C SER A 134 -16.16 6.87 -1.37
N SER A 135 -16.86 7.60 -0.52
CA SER A 135 -16.97 7.33 0.91
C SER A 135 -17.42 5.89 1.18
N LYS A 136 -18.34 5.33 0.38
CA LYS A 136 -18.74 3.91 0.46
C LYS A 136 -17.56 2.96 0.26
N PHE A 137 -16.63 3.27 -0.66
CA PHE A 137 -15.39 2.50 -0.78
C PHE A 137 -14.60 2.51 0.52
N TYR A 138 -14.44 3.68 1.16
CA TYR A 138 -13.72 3.79 2.44
C TYR A 138 -14.43 3.16 3.63
N VAL A 139 -15.77 3.18 3.67
CA VAL A 139 -16.56 2.42 4.67
C VAL A 139 -16.29 0.92 4.54
N ASN A 140 -16.38 0.39 3.32
CA ASN A 140 -16.11 -1.02 3.06
C ASN A 140 -14.64 -1.39 3.32
N LEU A 141 -13.72 -0.47 3.02
CA LEU A 141 -12.30 -0.63 3.33
C LEU A 141 -12.06 -0.70 4.84
N LEU A 142 -12.75 0.13 5.63
CA LEU A 142 -12.66 0.13 7.09
C LEU A 142 -13.15 -1.21 7.66
N ASP A 143 -14.28 -1.71 7.16
CA ASP A 143 -14.83 -3.01 7.56
C ASP A 143 -13.84 -4.16 7.30
N ILE A 144 -13.24 -4.22 6.10
CA ILE A 144 -12.19 -5.20 5.80
C ILE A 144 -11.01 -5.02 6.74
N CYS A 145 -10.48 -3.80 6.84
CA CYS A 145 -9.32 -3.48 7.64
C CYS A 145 -9.50 -3.90 9.12
N TYR A 146 -10.68 -3.61 9.69
CA TYR A 146 -11.05 -3.99 11.05
C TYR A 146 -11.17 -5.52 11.21
N LYS A 147 -11.89 -6.20 10.31
CA LYS A 147 -12.05 -7.67 10.35
C LYS A 147 -10.71 -8.39 10.34
N PHE A 148 -9.78 -7.94 9.50
CA PHE A 148 -8.42 -8.49 9.48
C PHE A 148 -7.63 -8.13 10.76
N ALA A 149 -7.76 -6.90 11.28
CA ALA A 149 -7.10 -6.51 12.53
C ALA A 149 -7.56 -7.33 13.75
N CYS A 150 -8.82 -7.77 13.77
CA CYS A 150 -9.37 -8.63 14.83
C CYS A 150 -8.85 -10.08 14.79
N ILE A 151 -8.17 -10.51 13.72
CA ILE A 151 -7.60 -11.85 13.63
C ILE A 151 -6.42 -11.96 14.60
N SER A 152 -6.75 -12.45 15.80
CA SER A 152 -5.81 -12.72 16.88
C SER A 152 -5.28 -14.15 16.73
N ASN A 153 -3.97 -14.33 16.59
CA ASN A 153 -3.33 -15.64 16.42
C ASN A 153 -3.96 -16.44 15.27
N ALA A 154 -3.67 -16.07 14.02
CA ALA A 154 -4.12 -16.82 12.86
C ALA A 154 -3.54 -18.25 12.91
N ARG A 155 -4.28 -19.19 13.48
CA ARG A 155 -3.88 -20.60 13.53
C ARG A 155 -3.89 -21.14 12.11
N GLU A 156 -2.72 -21.59 11.63
CA GLU A 156 -2.39 -22.47 10.48
C GLU A 156 -3.06 -22.26 9.10
N ARG A 157 -4.32 -21.80 9.00
CA ARG A 157 -5.05 -21.63 7.73
C ARG A 157 -4.78 -20.29 7.04
N PHE A 158 -4.37 -19.28 7.79
CA PHE A 158 -4.13 -17.94 7.28
C PHE A 158 -2.79 -17.47 7.85
N ALA A 159 -1.77 -17.28 7.01
CA ALA A 159 -0.48 -16.82 7.50
C ALA A 159 -0.63 -15.40 8.08
N ASN A 160 -0.03 -15.15 9.25
CA ASN A 160 -0.03 -13.81 9.88
C ASN A 160 0.46 -12.74 8.89
N GLU A 161 1.38 -13.10 7.99
CA GLU A 161 1.89 -12.26 6.91
C GLU A 161 0.78 -11.75 5.98
N VAL A 162 -0.20 -12.58 5.61
CA VAL A 162 -1.32 -12.14 4.75
C VAL A 162 -2.22 -11.17 5.50
N VAL A 163 -2.43 -11.39 6.80
CA VAL A 163 -3.20 -10.45 7.64
C VAL A 163 -2.49 -9.10 7.72
N ASP A 164 -1.20 -9.10 8.07
CA ASP A 164 -0.37 -7.90 8.16
C ASP A 164 -0.34 -7.15 6.84
N PHE A 165 -0.20 -7.89 5.73
CA PHE A 165 -0.21 -7.35 4.38
C PHE A 165 -1.52 -6.64 4.04
N VAL A 166 -2.68 -7.28 4.30
CA VAL A 166 -3.99 -6.71 4.01
C VAL A 166 -4.25 -5.48 4.88
N VAL A 167 -3.93 -5.53 6.18
CA VAL A 167 -4.09 -4.39 7.10
C VAL A 167 -3.29 -3.20 6.63
N LEU A 168 -1.99 -3.37 6.35
CA LEU A 168 -1.15 -2.26 5.89
C LEU A 168 -1.57 -1.75 4.51
N SER A 169 -1.99 -2.63 3.60
CA SER A 169 -2.52 -2.23 2.29
C SER A 169 -3.76 -1.35 2.42
N CYS A 170 -4.69 -1.71 3.32
CA CYS A 170 -5.87 -0.90 3.63
C CYS A 170 -5.49 0.47 4.22
N ILE A 171 -4.60 0.48 5.22
CA ILE A 171 -4.15 1.72 5.88
C ILE A 171 -3.51 2.67 4.88
N THR A 172 -2.75 2.14 3.94
CA THR A 172 -2.09 2.98 2.95
C THR A 172 -3.08 3.61 1.98
N CYS A 173 -4.21 2.94 1.69
CA CYS A 173 -5.36 3.52 0.98
C CYS A 173 -6.04 4.64 1.81
N PHE A 174 -6.17 4.51 3.13
CA PHE A 174 -6.63 5.61 4.00
C PHE A 174 -5.68 6.82 3.97
N GLY A 175 -4.37 6.60 3.91
CA GLY A 175 -3.39 7.67 3.75
C GLY A 175 -3.66 8.54 2.51
N GLN A 176 -4.23 7.95 1.46
CA GLN A 176 -4.69 8.71 0.30
C GLN A 176 -5.98 9.49 0.58
N MET A 177 -6.98 8.87 1.21
CA MET A 177 -8.22 9.57 1.61
C MET A 177 -7.89 10.86 2.36
N TYR A 178 -7.00 10.77 3.35
CA TYR A 178 -6.55 11.90 4.15
C TYR A 178 -5.81 12.95 3.34
N LYS A 179 -4.93 12.54 2.41
CA LYS A 179 -4.26 13.47 1.50
C LYS A 179 -5.28 14.25 0.66
N VAL A 180 -6.23 13.55 0.05
CA VAL A 180 -7.28 14.15 -0.81
C VAL A 180 -8.14 15.11 0.00
N LYS A 181 -8.63 14.65 1.15
CA LYS A 181 -9.44 15.46 2.07
C LYS A 181 -8.72 16.76 2.45
N ARG A 182 -7.43 16.68 2.82
CA ARG A 182 -6.62 17.84 3.18
C ARG A 182 -6.45 18.84 2.02
N LEU A 183 -6.34 18.35 0.79
CA LEU A 183 -6.23 19.20 -0.39
C LEU A 183 -7.55 19.93 -0.71
N ALA A 184 -8.68 19.22 -0.59
CA ALA A 184 -10.01 19.78 -0.82
C ALA A 184 -10.43 20.74 0.30
N ALA A 185 -10.08 20.44 1.55
CA ALA A 185 -10.46 21.23 2.73
C ALA A 185 -9.61 22.50 2.95
N LYS A 186 -8.80 22.96 1.97
CA LYS A 186 -7.97 24.17 2.11
C LYS A 186 -8.74 25.45 2.50
N GLU A 187 -10.06 25.46 2.34
CA GLU A 187 -10.97 26.54 2.79
C GLU A 187 -11.60 26.30 4.17
N TYR A 188 -11.49 25.09 4.75
CA TYR A 188 -12.00 24.72 6.06
C TYR A 188 -10.85 24.57 7.05
N ALA A 189 -10.23 25.69 7.41
CA ALA A 189 -9.21 25.71 8.44
C ALA A 189 -9.75 25.18 9.80
N GLU A 190 -9.10 24.13 10.28
CA GLU A 190 -8.68 23.95 11.68
C GLU A 190 -9.54 23.30 12.77
N LYS A 191 -10.82 22.97 12.62
CA LYS A 191 -11.58 22.56 13.85
C LYS A 191 -11.77 21.08 14.19
N ARG A 192 -11.20 20.11 13.47
CA ARG A 192 -11.45 18.68 13.79
C ARG A 192 -10.18 17.83 13.72
N LEU A 193 -9.40 17.91 14.81
CA LEU A 193 -8.36 16.95 15.18
C LEU A 193 -9.03 15.65 15.64
N TYR A 194 -9.47 14.80 14.72
CA TYR A 194 -9.97 13.48 15.07
C TYR A 194 -9.27 12.40 14.21
N ALA A 195 -8.98 11.27 14.86
CA ALA A 195 -8.06 10.20 14.42
C ALA A 195 -6.63 10.67 14.11
N VAL A 196 -6.08 11.65 14.85
CA VAL A 196 -4.75 12.24 14.60
C VAL A 196 -3.65 11.17 14.48
N ALA A 197 -3.67 10.16 15.36
CA ALA A 197 -2.70 9.08 15.32
C ALA A 197 -2.83 8.23 14.03
N PHE A 198 -4.04 7.75 13.71
CA PHE A 198 -4.30 6.94 12.52
C PHE A 198 -4.08 7.71 11.22
N ASN A 199 -4.53 8.95 11.12
CA ASN A 199 -4.27 9.82 9.97
C ASN A 199 -2.76 10.06 9.79
N ARG A 200 -2.04 10.41 10.87
CA ARG A 200 -0.58 10.59 10.80
C ARG A 200 0.11 9.29 10.38
N PHE A 201 -0.27 8.17 10.96
CA PHE A 201 0.31 6.86 10.66
C PHE A 201 0.06 6.48 9.19
N SER A 202 -1.20 6.48 8.74
CA SER A 202 -1.58 6.14 7.37
C SER A 202 -0.94 7.06 6.32
N SER A 203 -0.91 8.37 6.58
CA SER A 203 -0.26 9.35 5.71
C SER A 203 1.25 9.14 5.64
N ARG A 204 1.90 8.86 6.77
CA ARG A 204 3.34 8.61 6.80
C ARG A 204 3.68 7.27 6.17
N LEU A 205 2.95 6.19 6.47
CA LEU A 205 3.13 4.87 5.85
C LEU A 205 3.09 4.97 4.31
N ARG A 206 2.08 5.66 3.78
CA ARG A 206 1.97 5.95 2.34
C ARG A 206 3.19 6.69 1.79
N ASN A 207 3.69 7.69 2.50
CA ASN A 207 4.88 8.44 2.06
C ASN A 207 6.15 7.59 2.18
N THR A 208 6.30 6.79 3.24
CA THR A 208 7.44 5.91 3.47
C THR A 208 7.56 4.89 2.34
N PHE A 209 6.48 4.19 1.99
CA PHE A 209 6.50 3.28 0.84
C PHE A 209 6.73 4.04 -0.45
N ARG A 210 6.00 5.13 -0.70
CA ARG A 210 6.18 5.94 -1.91
C ARG A 210 7.65 6.31 -2.13
N HIS A 211 8.35 6.79 -1.10
CA HIS A 211 9.71 7.34 -1.20
C HIS A 211 10.80 6.37 -0.71
N LEU A 212 10.49 5.07 -0.56
CA LEU A 212 11.36 4.11 0.11
C LEU A 212 12.76 4.02 -0.50
N TYR A 213 12.86 4.14 -1.82
CA TYR A 213 14.14 4.07 -2.54
C TYR A 213 14.57 5.40 -3.16
N TYR A 214 13.99 6.51 -2.71
CA TYR A 214 14.33 7.84 -3.19
C TYR A 214 15.52 8.43 -2.40
N PRO A 215 16.71 8.55 -3.00
CA PRO A 215 17.95 8.82 -2.27
C PRO A 215 18.01 10.20 -1.61
N GLN A 216 17.28 11.19 -2.14
CA GLN A 216 17.31 12.57 -1.64
C GLN A 216 16.43 12.78 -0.40
N GLU A 217 15.46 11.90 -0.16
CA GLU A 217 14.48 12.03 0.94
C GLU A 217 14.54 10.89 1.96
N ASN A 218 15.47 9.95 1.79
CA ASN A 218 15.52 8.76 2.63
C ASN A 218 16.97 8.32 2.86
N PRO A 219 17.67 8.82 3.90
CA PRO A 219 19.02 8.37 4.21
C PRO A 219 19.03 6.90 4.67
N VAL A 220 20.20 6.27 4.70
CA VAL A 220 20.39 4.90 5.19
C VAL A 220 20.85 4.93 6.63
N GLU A 221 20.33 4.01 7.43
CA GLU A 221 20.80 3.70 8.77
C GLU A 221 21.14 2.21 8.86
N GLU A 222 22.08 1.85 9.74
CA GLU A 222 22.59 0.49 9.86
C GLU A 222 22.27 -0.08 11.24
N ILE A 223 21.63 -1.26 11.28
CA ILE A 223 21.30 -1.99 12.50
C ILE A 223 21.91 -3.39 12.36
N SER A 224 22.88 -3.74 13.21
CA SER A 224 23.58 -5.03 13.18
C SER A 224 24.12 -5.43 11.79
N GLY A 225 24.66 -4.47 11.03
CA GLY A 225 25.17 -4.71 9.67
C GLY A 225 24.10 -4.68 8.56
N LEU A 226 22.81 -4.65 8.91
CA LEU A 226 21.73 -4.48 7.94
C LEU A 226 21.46 -2.99 7.67
N LYS A 227 21.61 -2.59 6.41
CA LYS A 227 21.36 -1.23 5.93
C LYS A 227 19.89 -1.04 5.55
N ILE A 228 19.19 -0.19 6.29
CA ILE A 228 17.74 0.04 6.20
C ILE A 228 17.47 1.52 5.85
N PRO A 229 16.51 1.83 4.98
CA PRO A 229 16.06 3.20 4.75
C PRO A 229 15.44 3.83 6.01
N ARG A 230 15.91 5.01 6.41
CA ARG A 230 15.52 5.70 7.66
C ARG A 230 14.03 5.96 7.78
N ASN A 231 13.33 6.23 6.68
CA ASN A 231 11.90 6.52 6.71
C ASN A 231 11.05 5.32 7.19
N ILE A 232 11.55 4.09 7.10
CA ILE A 232 10.90 2.93 7.73
C ILE A 232 11.17 2.90 9.23
N ILE A 233 12.41 3.16 9.64
CA ILE A 233 12.79 3.15 11.05
C ILE A 233 11.99 4.20 11.82
N GLN A 234 11.82 5.40 11.25
CA GLN A 234 11.03 6.49 11.84
C GLN A 234 9.52 6.18 11.99
N MET A 235 9.03 5.13 11.34
CA MET A 235 7.65 4.67 11.49
C MET A 235 7.46 3.69 12.65
N CYS A 236 8.56 3.12 13.14
CA CYS A 236 8.53 2.08 14.14
C CYS A 236 8.80 2.67 15.54
N ASP A 237 8.40 1.94 16.57
CA ASP A 237 8.64 2.32 17.96
C ASP A 237 10.09 2.00 18.41
N GLU A 238 10.40 2.30 19.66
CA GLU A 238 11.74 2.09 20.24
C GLU A 238 12.17 0.61 20.27
N LYS A 239 11.22 -0.34 20.26
CA LYS A 239 11.49 -1.78 20.27
C LYS A 239 11.98 -2.30 18.91
N PHE A 240 11.81 -1.52 17.85
CA PHE A 240 12.21 -1.90 16.50
C PHE A 240 13.68 -2.28 16.41
N TYR A 241 14.59 -1.47 16.99
CA TYR A 241 16.03 -1.75 16.95
C TYR A 241 16.38 -3.09 17.58
N GLY A 242 15.80 -3.41 18.74
CA GLY A 242 16.00 -4.68 19.42
C GLY A 242 15.46 -5.86 18.62
N THR A 243 14.28 -5.69 18.02
CA THR A 243 13.64 -6.72 17.18
C THR A 243 14.51 -7.06 15.97
N ILE A 244 14.95 -6.03 15.22
CA ILE A 244 15.82 -6.22 14.05
C ILE A 244 17.15 -6.86 14.45
N LYS A 245 17.78 -6.38 15.54
CA LYS A 245 19.03 -6.94 16.04
C LYS A 245 18.90 -8.44 16.32
N ASN A 246 17.87 -8.84 17.06
CA ASN A 246 17.64 -10.24 17.42
C ASN A 246 17.45 -11.13 16.18
N HIS A 247 16.66 -10.68 15.19
CA HIS A 247 16.42 -11.43 13.97
C HIS A 247 17.66 -11.54 13.07
N VAL A 248 18.49 -10.50 13.02
CA VAL A 248 19.76 -10.53 12.30
C VAL A 248 20.74 -11.50 12.97
N GLU A 249 20.90 -11.44 14.30
CA GLU A 249 21.78 -12.34 15.06
C GLU A 249 21.33 -13.81 14.97
N ALA A 250 20.02 -14.05 14.94
CA ALA A 250 19.43 -15.38 14.76
C ALA A 250 19.37 -15.86 13.30
N ASN A 251 19.86 -15.08 12.33
CA ASN A 251 19.77 -15.38 10.89
C ASN A 251 18.34 -15.70 10.41
N SER A 252 17.35 -14.98 10.95
CA SER A 252 15.92 -15.15 10.67
C SER A 252 15.28 -13.87 10.13
N MET A 253 16.10 -12.90 9.70
CA MET A 253 15.63 -11.62 9.21
C MET A 253 15.04 -11.75 7.80
N ASP A 254 13.78 -11.32 7.66
CA ASP A 254 13.11 -11.08 6.39
C ASP A 254 12.34 -9.75 6.45
N PHE A 255 11.64 -9.40 5.36
CA PHE A 255 10.85 -8.18 5.34
C PHE A 255 9.52 -8.31 6.12
N GLY A 256 9.03 -9.55 6.32
CA GLY A 256 7.85 -9.85 7.13
C GLY A 256 8.02 -9.39 8.58
N VAL A 257 9.23 -9.48 9.14
CA VAL A 257 9.56 -8.92 10.48
C VAL A 257 9.24 -7.42 10.56
N ILE A 258 9.62 -6.64 9.55
CA ILE A 258 9.36 -5.19 9.50
C ILE A 258 7.87 -4.91 9.35
N VAL A 259 7.22 -5.65 8.45
CA VAL A 259 5.78 -5.50 8.19
C VAL A 259 4.97 -5.86 9.42
N SER A 260 5.30 -6.93 10.12
CA SER A 260 4.59 -7.35 11.33
C SER A 260 4.69 -6.30 12.44
N HIS A 261 5.86 -5.66 12.59
CA HIS A 261 6.04 -4.54 13.52
C HIS A 261 5.15 -3.33 13.16
N LEU A 262 5.08 -2.96 11.89
CA LEU A 262 4.20 -1.87 11.43
C LEU A 262 2.72 -2.25 11.58
N ALA A 263 2.39 -3.50 11.32
CA ALA A 263 1.03 -4.03 11.39
C ALA A 263 0.54 -4.15 12.84
N SER A 264 1.42 -4.43 13.81
CA SER A 264 1.02 -4.45 15.23
C SER A 264 0.53 -3.08 15.68
N PHE A 265 1.27 -2.02 15.37
CA PHE A 265 0.87 -0.64 15.69
C PHE A 265 -0.42 -0.23 14.96
N ALA A 266 -0.55 -0.61 13.69
CA ALA A 266 -1.78 -0.45 12.93
C ALA A 266 -2.99 -1.10 13.61
N ARG A 267 -2.85 -2.34 14.07
CA ARG A 267 -3.91 -3.08 14.76
C ARG A 267 -4.27 -2.44 16.10
N GLU A 268 -3.29 -1.99 16.87
CA GLU A 268 -3.54 -1.24 18.12
C GLU A 268 -4.46 -0.03 17.88
N LEU A 269 -4.19 0.74 16.81
CA LEU A 269 -5.04 1.87 16.44
C LEU A 269 -6.43 1.46 15.96
N LEU A 270 -6.57 0.34 15.24
CA LEU A 270 -7.85 -0.11 14.69
C LEU A 270 -8.76 -0.78 15.72
N LEU A 271 -8.18 -1.35 16.78
CA LEU A 271 -8.89 -2.00 17.87
C LEU A 271 -9.30 -1.02 18.99
N ASP A 272 -8.84 0.22 18.92
CA ASP A 272 -9.33 1.31 19.75
C ASP A 272 -10.66 1.84 19.20
N GLU A 273 -11.74 1.64 19.97
CA GLU A 273 -13.10 2.06 19.59
C GLU A 273 -13.26 3.58 19.42
N GLU A 274 -12.50 4.37 20.19
CA GLU A 274 -12.49 5.83 20.01
C GLU A 274 -11.89 6.15 18.65
N VAL A 275 -10.70 5.60 18.34
CA VAL A 275 -10.05 5.80 17.04
C VAL A 275 -10.95 5.33 15.89
N LEU A 276 -11.60 4.17 16.02
CA LEU A 276 -12.50 3.64 15.00
C LEU A 276 -13.71 4.56 14.75
N SER A 277 -14.32 5.09 15.81
CA SER A 277 -15.40 6.09 15.72
C SER A 277 -14.94 7.36 14.98
N LEU A 278 -13.72 7.84 15.28
CA LEU A 278 -13.15 9.01 14.63
C LEU A 278 -12.84 8.76 13.14
N ILE A 279 -12.37 7.56 12.76
CA ILE A 279 -12.17 7.20 11.36
C ILE A 279 -13.50 7.23 10.59
N ARG A 280 -14.59 6.74 11.18
CA ARG A 280 -15.93 6.82 10.56
C ARG A 280 -16.35 8.27 10.31
N GLN A 281 -16.17 9.15 11.30
CA GLN A 281 -16.43 10.59 11.14
C GLN A 281 -15.56 11.22 10.04
N ASP A 282 -14.32 10.77 9.89
CA ASP A 282 -13.43 11.22 8.82
C ASP A 282 -13.90 10.81 7.43
N ILE A 283 -14.53 9.64 7.30
CA ILE A 283 -15.14 9.16 6.05
C ILE A 283 -16.40 9.98 5.73
N ASP A 284 -17.24 10.26 6.72
CA ASP A 284 -18.40 11.15 6.54
C ASP A 284 -17.97 12.56 6.12
N MET A 285 -16.91 13.08 6.74
CA MET A 285 -16.35 14.37 6.34
C MET A 285 -15.77 14.32 4.92
N TYR A 286 -15.12 13.22 4.54
CA TYR A 286 -14.64 13.03 3.16
C TYR A 286 -15.80 13.11 2.16
N TYR A 287 -16.93 12.48 2.45
CA TYR A 287 -18.14 12.60 1.62
C TYR A 287 -18.55 14.06 1.41
N GLU A 288 -18.65 14.83 2.50
CA GLU A 288 -19.13 16.22 2.48
C GLU A 288 -18.19 17.19 1.75
N VAL A 289 -16.87 17.05 1.96
CA VAL A 289 -15.89 18.02 1.46
C VAL A 289 -15.23 17.60 0.15
N VAL A 290 -15.26 16.30 -0.18
CA VAL A 290 -14.63 15.76 -1.38
C VAL A 290 -15.68 15.22 -2.35
N GLU A 291 -16.34 14.12 -1.99
CA GLU A 291 -17.14 13.33 -2.92
C GLU A 291 -18.30 14.14 -3.53
N LYS A 292 -18.98 14.97 -2.72
CA LYS A 292 -20.06 15.85 -3.20
C LYS A 292 -19.60 16.94 -4.17
N ARG A 293 -18.30 17.27 -4.20
CA ARG A 293 -17.77 18.46 -4.88
C ARG A 293 -16.84 18.13 -6.04
N TYR A 294 -16.21 16.97 -6.01
CA TYR A 294 -15.17 16.59 -6.97
C TYR A 294 -15.35 15.14 -7.43
N LEU A 295 -15.38 14.94 -8.74
CA LEU A 295 -15.32 13.59 -9.35
C LEU A 295 -13.89 13.12 -9.54
N THR A 296 -12.98 14.06 -9.78
CA THR A 296 -11.61 13.76 -10.18
C THR A 296 -10.59 14.67 -9.52
N MET A 297 -9.32 14.25 -9.55
CA MET A 297 -8.19 15.01 -9.03
C MET A 297 -6.99 14.99 -9.97
N GLY A 298 -6.34 16.13 -10.12
CA GLY A 298 -5.09 16.28 -10.86
C GLY A 298 -3.88 15.51 -10.27
N CYS A 299 -2.88 15.19 -11.08
CA CYS A 299 -1.59 14.69 -10.60
C CYS A 299 -0.77 15.82 -9.93
N ASP A 300 0.11 15.44 -8.98
CA ASP A 300 0.82 16.28 -7.99
C ASP A 300 1.56 17.56 -8.50
N SER A 301 1.56 17.90 -9.79
CA SER A 301 2.25 19.06 -10.39
C SER A 301 1.34 20.16 -10.96
N SER A 302 0.03 19.93 -11.11
CA SER A 302 -0.89 20.91 -11.70
C SER A 302 -2.27 20.86 -11.03
N TYR A 303 -2.30 21.06 -9.71
CA TYR A 303 -3.48 20.94 -8.85
C TYR A 303 -4.64 21.85 -9.27
N SER A 304 -5.46 21.38 -10.21
CA SER A 304 -6.84 21.82 -10.38
C SER A 304 -7.74 20.64 -10.00
N CYS A 305 -8.47 20.77 -8.91
CA CYS A 305 -9.64 19.92 -8.71
C CYS A 305 -10.69 20.43 -9.69
N GLN A 306 -11.19 19.57 -10.58
CA GLN A 306 -12.25 19.97 -11.49
C GLN A 306 -13.57 19.93 -10.72
N ASN A 307 -14.20 21.10 -10.55
CA ASN A 307 -15.49 21.23 -9.90
C ASN A 307 -16.52 20.36 -10.61
N LEU A 308 -17.36 19.67 -9.84
CA LEU A 308 -18.69 19.28 -10.30
C LEU A 308 -19.42 20.57 -10.71
N ARG A 309 -19.71 20.72 -12.01
CA ARG A 309 -20.69 21.72 -12.45
C ARG A 309 -22.06 21.29 -11.96
#